data_AF-A0A938FIE0-F1
#
_entry.id   AF-A0A938FIE0-F1
#
_cell.length_a   1.000
_cell.length_b   1.000
_cell.length_c   1.000
_cell.angle_alpha   90.00
_cell.angle_beta   90.00
_cell.angle_gamma   90.00
#
_symmetry.space_group_name_H-M   'P 1'
#
loop_
_entity.id
_entity.type
_entity.pdbx_description
1 polymer ?
#
loop_
_entity_poly.entity_id
_entity_poly.type
_entity_poly.pdbx_seq_one_letter_code
_entity_poly.pdbx_strand_id
1 'polypeptide(L)'
;MQPIDYSHATGYWHDGWAGNNVEFTCTPPPGTKNIRVIFEKTPHIDNLLVHVTVNGLTIRRQVMASEIFFVDVPLTGDTQSATVSVVSEGAFVPKEQGLNEDPRTLSYRLCGVEARFAGE
;
A
#
# COMPACT_ATOMS: atom_id res chain seq x y z
N MET A 1 -18.11 -0.04 -2.36
CA MET A 1 -16.65 0.07 -2.61
C MET A 1 -16.39 0.44 -4.07
N GLN A 2 -15.64 1.51 -4.31
CA GLN A 2 -15.32 2.03 -5.65
C GLN A 2 -13.80 2.14 -5.81
N PRO A 3 -13.19 1.64 -6.91
CA PRO A 3 -11.75 1.76 -7.14
C PRO A 3 -11.34 3.22 -7.33
N ILE A 4 -10.19 3.58 -6.77
CA ILE A 4 -9.57 4.91 -6.91
C ILE A 4 -8.39 4.80 -7.86
N ASP A 5 -8.26 5.75 -8.79
CA ASP A 5 -7.07 5.87 -9.64
C ASP A 5 -5.86 6.37 -8.83
N TYR A 6 -4.72 5.71 -9.02
CA TYR A 6 -3.43 6.03 -8.40
C TYR A 6 -2.29 6.04 -9.44
N SER A 7 -2.59 6.40 -10.69
CA SER A 7 -1.69 6.42 -11.86
C SER A 7 -0.32 7.12 -11.70
N HIS A 8 -0.08 7.85 -10.61
CA HIS A 8 1.22 8.46 -10.28
C HIS A 8 2.00 7.72 -9.17
N ALA A 9 1.72 6.44 -8.98
CA ALA A 9 2.39 5.64 -7.97
C ALA A 9 3.88 5.43 -8.30
N THR A 10 4.74 5.87 -7.40
CA THR A 10 6.20 5.67 -7.46
C THR A 10 6.60 4.56 -6.50
N GLY A 11 7.66 3.82 -6.84
CA GLY A 11 8.12 2.68 -6.02
C GLY A 11 7.43 1.35 -6.34
N TYR A 12 6.64 1.29 -7.42
CA TYR A 12 6.05 0.05 -7.93
C TYR A 12 6.65 -0.40 -9.26
N TRP A 13 6.69 -1.72 -9.44
CA TRP A 13 6.83 -2.34 -10.75
C TRP A 13 5.47 -2.47 -11.46
N HIS A 14 5.51 -2.71 -12.77
CA HIS A 14 4.32 -2.79 -13.64
C HIS A 14 3.32 -3.89 -13.25
N ASP A 15 3.74 -4.88 -12.47
CA ASP A 15 2.95 -5.99 -11.94
C ASP A 15 2.41 -5.71 -10.52
N GLY A 16 2.56 -4.47 -10.03
CA GLY A 16 2.06 -4.01 -8.74
C GLY A 16 2.96 -4.35 -7.55
N TRP A 17 4.05 -5.09 -7.75
CA TRP A 17 5.02 -5.34 -6.70
C TRP A 17 5.74 -4.05 -6.29
N ALA A 18 6.12 -3.98 -5.01
CA ALA A 18 6.85 -2.89 -4.42
C ALA A 18 7.99 -3.39 -3.53
N GLY A 19 9.02 -2.55 -3.41
CA GLY A 19 10.12 -2.75 -2.47
C GLY A 19 9.78 -2.19 -1.10
N ASN A 20 10.78 -1.62 -0.42
CA ASN A 20 10.62 -1.11 0.95
C ASN A 20 9.87 0.20 1.06
N ASN A 21 9.80 0.99 0.00
CA ASN A 21 9.13 2.28 0.05
C ASN A 21 8.32 2.49 -1.21
N VAL A 22 7.11 2.95 -1.00
CA VAL A 22 6.19 3.40 -2.02
C VAL A 22 5.65 4.75 -1.62
N GLU A 23 5.44 5.59 -2.61
CA GLU A 23 4.54 6.72 -2.49
C GLU A 23 3.63 6.83 -3.71
N PHE A 24 2.32 6.97 -3.47
CA PHE A 24 1.35 7.22 -4.53
C PHE A 24 0.33 8.26 -4.10
N THR A 25 -0.19 9.00 -5.08
CA THR A 25 -1.28 9.94 -4.87
C THR A 25 -2.54 9.40 -5.52
N CYS A 26 -3.64 9.45 -4.77
CA CYS A 26 -4.95 9.01 -5.23
C CYS A 26 -5.96 10.16 -5.11
N THR A 27 -6.96 10.17 -6.01
CA THR A 27 -8.01 11.21 -6.06
C THR A 27 -9.34 10.56 -5.66
N PRO A 28 -9.67 10.49 -4.37
CA PRO A 28 -10.92 9.88 -3.92
C PRO A 28 -12.15 10.66 -4.42
N PRO A 29 -13.27 9.99 -4.73
CA PRO A 29 -14.52 10.67 -5.09
C PRO A 29 -15.01 11.61 -3.97
N PRO A 30 -15.72 12.71 -4.30
CA PRO A 30 -16.31 13.59 -3.29
C PRO A 30 -17.18 12.83 -2.29
N GLY A 31 -17.07 13.19 -1.01
CA GLY A 31 -17.80 12.54 0.08
C GLY A 31 -17.15 11.28 0.66
N THR A 32 -16.03 10.82 0.10
CA THR A 32 -15.22 9.73 0.68
C THR A 32 -14.77 10.10 2.09
N LYS A 33 -14.94 9.18 3.05
CA LYS A 33 -14.50 9.38 4.44
C LYS A 33 -13.20 8.64 4.76
N ASN A 34 -13.03 7.46 4.19
CA ASN A 34 -11.80 6.70 4.31
C ASN A 34 -11.40 6.17 2.94
N ILE A 35 -10.10 6.00 2.72
CA ILE A 35 -9.60 5.13 1.65
C ILE A 35 -9.13 3.83 2.28
N ARG A 36 -9.42 2.72 1.62
CA ARG A 36 -8.86 1.42 1.95
C ARG A 36 -7.75 1.12 0.98
N VAL A 37 -6.55 0.95 1.47
CA VAL A 37 -5.42 0.48 0.66
C VAL A 37 -5.24 -1.00 0.92
N ILE A 38 -5.25 -1.79 -0.16
CA ILE A 38 -5.21 -3.26 -0.12
C ILE A 38 -3.89 -3.72 -0.68
N PHE A 39 -3.25 -4.61 0.05
CA PHE A 39 -1.94 -5.10 -0.28
C PHE A 39 -1.85 -6.60 -0.02
N GLU A 40 -0.87 -7.21 -0.65
CA GLU A 40 -0.50 -8.59 -0.43
C GLU A 40 0.99 -8.68 -0.04
N LYS A 41 1.28 -9.21 1.13
CA LYS A 41 2.63 -9.49 1.61
C LYS A 41 3.24 -10.59 0.75
N THR A 42 4.54 -10.51 0.50
CA THR A 42 5.28 -11.70 0.06
C THR A 42 5.11 -12.87 1.05
N PRO A 43 4.96 -14.11 0.58
CA PRO A 43 4.96 -15.28 1.46
C PRO A 43 6.34 -15.53 2.10
N HIS A 44 7.40 -14.87 1.61
CA HIS A 44 8.79 -15.11 2.05
C HIS A 44 9.25 -14.24 3.24
N ILE A 45 8.35 -13.45 3.84
CA ILE A 45 8.63 -12.63 5.02
C ILE A 45 7.55 -12.91 6.06
N ASP A 46 7.86 -13.52 7.19
CA ASP A 46 6.83 -13.92 8.18
C ASP A 46 6.10 -12.72 8.80
N ASN A 47 6.86 -11.72 9.24
CA ASN A 47 6.33 -10.54 9.93
C ASN A 47 6.82 -9.28 9.21
N LEU A 48 6.05 -8.83 8.23
CA LEU A 48 6.35 -7.56 7.56
C LEU A 48 5.77 -6.42 8.39
N LEU A 49 6.63 -5.55 8.89
CA LEU A 49 6.19 -4.34 9.58
C LEU A 49 6.04 -3.22 8.56
N VAL A 50 4.87 -2.58 8.54
CA VAL A 50 4.58 -1.45 7.64
C VAL A 50 4.23 -0.20 8.41
N HIS A 51 4.67 0.93 7.87
CA HIS A 51 4.32 2.28 8.32
C HIS A 51 3.58 2.97 7.19
N VAL A 52 2.36 3.39 7.47
CA VAL A 52 1.51 4.09 6.51
C VAL A 52 1.35 5.54 6.94
N THR A 53 1.73 6.42 6.04
CA THR A 53 1.64 7.88 6.20
C THR A 53 0.69 8.42 5.14
N VAL A 54 -0.20 9.32 5.52
CA VAL A 54 -1.09 10.00 4.57
C VAL A 54 -1.02 11.49 4.74
N ASN A 55 -0.77 12.19 3.63
CA ASN A 55 -0.53 13.64 3.58
C ASN A 55 0.53 14.08 4.63
N GLY A 56 1.56 13.26 4.84
CA GLY A 56 2.63 13.51 5.81
C GLY A 56 2.30 13.15 7.26
N LEU A 57 1.08 12.70 7.57
CA LEU A 57 0.69 12.25 8.92
C LEU A 57 0.81 10.73 9.04
N THR A 58 1.62 10.24 9.97
CA THR A 58 1.71 8.80 10.26
C THR A 58 0.41 8.34 10.89
N ILE A 59 -0.35 7.52 10.16
CA ILE A 59 -1.65 7.04 10.60
C ILE A 59 -1.51 5.70 11.32
N ARG A 60 -0.58 4.84 10.88
CA ARG A 60 -0.53 3.46 11.37
C ARG A 60 0.84 2.83 11.23
N ARG A 61 1.27 2.13 12.29
CA ARG A 61 2.35 1.14 12.28
C ARG A 61 1.75 -0.23 12.58
N GLN A 62 1.95 -1.21 11.70
CA GLN A 62 1.31 -2.53 11.82
C GLN A 62 2.22 -3.67 11.41
N VAL A 63 2.22 -4.75 12.19
CA VAL A 63 2.79 -6.04 11.78
C VAL A 63 1.75 -6.81 10.97
N MET A 64 2.15 -7.26 9.80
CA MET A 64 1.31 -8.05 8.90
C MET A 64 1.61 -9.53 9.06
N ALA A 65 0.71 -10.22 9.75
CA ALA A 65 0.74 -11.68 9.90
C ALA A 65 -0.07 -12.42 8.82
N SER A 66 -0.95 -11.72 8.09
CA SER A 66 -1.76 -12.28 7.01
C SER A 66 -1.15 -11.96 5.65
N GLU A 67 -1.43 -12.81 4.65
CA GLU A 67 -0.97 -12.60 3.27
C GLU A 67 -1.62 -11.37 2.65
N ILE A 68 -2.95 -11.22 2.76
CA ILE A 68 -3.65 -10.01 2.34
C ILE A 68 -3.89 -9.14 3.57
N PHE A 69 -3.60 -7.85 3.46
CA PHE A 69 -3.89 -6.89 4.50
C PHE A 69 -4.42 -5.59 3.91
N PHE A 70 -5.18 -4.88 4.72
CA PHE A 70 -5.73 -3.59 4.34
C PHE A 70 -5.49 -2.55 5.44
N VAL A 71 -5.28 -1.33 5.00
CA VAL A 71 -5.19 -0.16 5.87
C VAL A 71 -6.29 0.80 5.49
N ASP A 72 -7.22 1.00 6.42
CA ASP A 72 -8.20 2.06 6.32
C ASP A 72 -7.55 3.36 6.80
N VAL A 73 -7.51 4.34 5.91
CA VAL A 73 -6.94 5.65 6.16
C VAL A 73 -8.08 6.67 6.17
N PRO A 74 -8.26 7.41 7.28
CA PRO A 74 -9.21 8.51 7.33
C PRO A 74 -8.74 9.67 6.46
N LEU A 75 -9.65 10.19 5.64
CA LEU A 75 -9.45 11.45 4.95
C LEU A 75 -9.96 12.58 5.84
N THR A 76 -9.13 13.60 6.05
CA THR A 76 -9.53 14.79 6.82
C THR A 76 -10.22 15.79 5.89
N GLY A 77 -11.53 16.02 6.06
CA GLY A 77 -12.27 17.04 5.29
C GLY A 77 -12.38 16.75 3.77
N ASP A 78 -12.68 17.78 2.97
CA ASP A 78 -12.79 17.72 1.50
C ASP A 78 -11.40 17.58 0.83
N THR A 79 -10.66 16.55 1.22
CA THR A 79 -9.36 16.23 0.64
C THR A 79 -9.59 15.74 -0.79
N GLN A 80 -9.29 16.59 -1.77
CA GLN A 80 -9.38 16.24 -3.20
C GLN A 80 -8.32 15.21 -3.61
N SER A 81 -7.19 15.16 -2.91
CA SER A 81 -6.09 14.23 -3.19
C SER A 81 -5.45 13.73 -1.89
N ALA A 82 -5.22 12.42 -1.79
CA ALA A 82 -4.48 11.83 -0.68
C ALA A 82 -3.18 11.21 -1.19
N THR A 83 -2.05 11.66 -0.65
CA THR A 83 -0.74 11.05 -0.86
C THR A 83 -0.52 10.01 0.21
N VAL A 84 -0.36 8.76 -0.19
CA VAL A 84 -0.12 7.61 0.67
C VAL A 84 1.32 7.16 0.49
N SER A 85 2.07 7.13 1.59
CA SER A 85 3.43 6.59 1.63
C SER A 85 3.44 5.35 2.53
N VAL A 86 4.04 4.27 2.03
CA VAL A 86 4.09 2.97 2.72
C VAL A 86 5.54 2.53 2.80
N VAL A 87 6.04 2.42 4.03
CA VAL A 87 7.41 1.97 4.30
C VAL A 87 7.35 0.62 4.99
N SER A 88 8.03 -0.38 4.43
CA SER A 88 8.16 -1.71 5.04
C SER A 88 9.55 -1.95 5.63
N GLU A 89 9.59 -2.47 6.84
CA GLU A 89 10.79 -3.02 7.46
C GLU A 89 10.86 -4.52 7.11
N GLY A 90 11.54 -4.81 6.01
CA GLY A 90 11.68 -6.14 5.45
C GLY A 90 11.42 -6.14 3.95
N ALA A 91 12.25 -6.87 3.21
CA ALA A 91 12.11 -7.19 1.79
C ALA A 91 12.88 -8.47 1.49
N PHE A 92 12.61 -9.09 0.35
CA PHE A 92 13.38 -10.23 -0.14
C PHE A 92 13.69 -10.05 -1.63
N VAL A 93 14.78 -10.64 -2.10
CA VAL A 93 15.14 -10.68 -3.53
C VAL A 93 15.04 -12.14 -4.00
N PRO A 94 14.11 -12.51 -4.89
CA PRO A 94 13.93 -13.91 -5.33
C PRO A 94 15.21 -14.56 -5.84
N LYS A 95 16.00 -13.82 -6.62
CA LYS A 95 17.28 -14.28 -7.18
C LYS A 95 18.32 -14.61 -6.12
N GLU A 96 18.43 -13.79 -5.06
CA GLU A 96 19.39 -14.05 -3.98
C GLU A 96 19.00 -15.27 -3.14
N GLN A 97 17.73 -15.66 -3.17
CA GLN A 97 17.20 -16.87 -2.52
C GLN A 97 17.22 -18.10 -3.45
N GLY A 98 17.72 -17.96 -4.67
CA GLY A 98 17.76 -19.05 -5.65
C GLY A 98 16.39 -19.52 -6.14
N LEU A 99 15.34 -18.71 -6.00
CA LEU A 99 13.98 -19.08 -6.38
C LEU A 99 13.74 -18.96 -7.89
N ASN A 100 14.20 -17.86 -8.50
CA ASN A 100 14.14 -17.58 -9.94
C ASN A 100 15.11 -16.43 -10.32
N GLU A 101 15.06 -15.96 -11.57
CA GLU A 101 15.94 -14.90 -12.06
C GLU A 101 15.48 -13.46 -11.73
N ASP A 102 14.39 -13.28 -10.98
CA ASP A 102 13.86 -11.95 -10.63
C ASP A 102 14.81 -11.21 -9.68
N PRO A 103 15.47 -10.12 -10.14
CA PRO A 103 16.47 -9.42 -9.35
C PRO A 103 15.87 -8.35 -8.43
N ARG A 104 14.54 -8.19 -8.41
CA ARG A 104 13.87 -7.10 -7.71
C ARG A 104 13.83 -7.34 -6.20
N THR A 105 13.91 -6.25 -5.44
CA THR A 105 13.64 -6.24 -4.00
C THR A 105 12.13 -6.15 -3.79
N LEU A 106 11.51 -7.22 -3.30
CA LEU A 106 10.07 -7.36 -3.16
C LEU A 106 9.69 -7.41 -1.68
N SER A 107 8.67 -6.65 -1.29
CA SER A 107 8.13 -6.65 0.07
C SER A 107 6.64 -7.00 0.07
N TYR A 108 5.88 -6.30 -0.74
CA TYR A 108 4.44 -6.46 -0.88
C TYR A 108 3.99 -6.05 -2.27
N ARG A 109 2.78 -6.44 -2.66
CA ARG A 109 2.10 -6.03 -3.88
C ARG A 109 0.95 -5.10 -3.52
N LEU A 110 0.80 -3.98 -4.22
CA LEU A 110 -0.41 -3.17 -4.14
C LEU A 110 -1.48 -3.81 -5.02
N CYS A 111 -2.56 -4.22 -4.38
CA CYS A 111 -3.67 -4.90 -5.04
C CYS A 111 -4.78 -3.93 -5.41
N GLY A 112 -4.93 -2.83 -4.66
CA GLY A 112 -5.92 -1.81 -4.98
C GLY A 112 -6.05 -0.72 -3.94
N VAL A 113 -6.79 0.32 -4.32
CA VAL A 113 -7.19 1.43 -3.47
C VAL A 113 -8.68 1.64 -3.67
N GLU A 114 -9.45 1.66 -2.58
CA GLU A 114 -10.90 1.73 -2.62
C GLU A 114 -11.42 2.91 -1.78
N ALA A 115 -12.45 3.60 -2.29
CA ALA A 115 -13.20 4.60 -1.53
C ALA A 115 -14.20 3.94 -0.59
N ARG A 116 -14.27 4.44 0.66
CA ARG A 116 -15.27 4.07 1.68
C ARG A 116 -16.06 5.31 2.09
N PHE A 117 -17.39 5.22 1.97
CA PHE A 117 -18.31 6.31 2.28
C PHE A 117 -18.89 6.18 3.69
N ALA A 118 -19.51 7.25 4.21
CA ALA A 118 -20.18 7.20 5.50
C ALA A 118 -21.38 6.23 5.44
N GLY A 119 -21.41 5.21 6.31
CA GLY A 119 -22.51 4.24 6.40
C GLY A 119 -22.23 2.86 5.79
N GLU A 120 -21.02 2.61 5.27
CA GLU A 120 -20.50 1.29 4.84
C GLU A 120 -19.59 0.59 5.87
#